data_AF-A0A4Y8X484-F1
#
_entry.id   AF-A0A4Y8X484-F1
#
_cell.length_a   1.000
_cell.length_b   1.000
_cell.length_c   1.000
_cell.angle_alpha   90.00
_cell.angle_beta   90.00
_cell.angle_gamma   90.00
#
_symmetry.space_group_name_H-M   'P 1'
#
loop_
_entity.id
_entity.type
_entity.pdbx_description
1 polymer ?
#
loop_
_entity_poly.entity_id
_entity_poly.type
_entity_poly.pdbx_seq_one_letter_code
_entity_poly.pdbx_strand_id
1 'polypeptide(L)'
;MSATPHGFWKLPAADGDAPRHLAVITGGEAGQTMLFLQDGDGWHVLALFEDELAGRTTARTLDRLLQARTYLRMGGADVLDGADTDRPGVEWAGYDREPEEEDVVAQRDVDPEARLWVLPSTDGATVGLKLPGHPRHRDAIAQFVDVAAARAAVAAVDALVGAARP
;
A
#
# COMPACT_ATOMS: atom_id res chain seq x y z
N MET A 1 21.83 16.09 -8.14
CA MET A 1 20.40 15.87 -8.44
C MET A 1 19.65 15.71 -7.12
N SER A 2 18.44 16.27 -7.02
CA SER A 2 17.62 16.23 -5.79
C SER A 2 16.68 15.03 -5.79
N ALA A 3 16.55 14.37 -4.65
CA ALA A 3 15.47 13.43 -4.42
C ALA A 3 14.15 14.19 -4.22
N THR A 4 13.08 13.73 -4.85
CA THR A 4 11.74 14.33 -4.76
C THR A 4 10.81 13.38 -4.01
N PRO A 5 10.40 13.71 -2.77
CA PRO A 5 9.42 12.92 -2.04
C PRO A 5 8.02 13.19 -2.60
N HIS A 6 7.25 12.11 -2.78
CA HIS A 6 5.84 12.14 -3.17
C HIS A 6 4.90 11.82 -2.00
N GLY A 7 5.41 11.10 -1.00
CA GLY A 7 4.74 10.81 0.26
C GLY A 7 5.74 10.38 1.31
N PHE A 8 5.47 10.73 2.57
CA PHE A 8 6.37 10.46 3.68
C PHE A 8 5.55 10.34 4.97
N TRP A 9 5.50 9.14 5.55
CA TRP A 9 4.67 8.83 6.70
C TRP A 9 5.53 8.30 7.84
N LYS A 10 5.39 8.89 9.01
CA LYS A 10 6.00 8.37 10.23
C LYS A 10 5.17 7.20 10.76
N LEU A 11 5.82 6.06 10.95
CA LEU A 11 5.19 4.88 11.52
C LEU A 11 5.13 5.00 13.05
N PRO A 12 4.09 4.45 13.69
CA PRO A 12 4.06 4.27 15.14
C PRO A 12 5.25 3.43 15.59
N ALA A 13 5.84 3.80 16.73
CA ALA A 13 6.94 3.09 17.36
C ALA A 13 6.66 3.03 18.87
N ALA A 14 7.05 1.93 19.52
CA ALA A 14 6.96 1.86 20.97
C ALA A 14 8.00 2.79 21.61
N ASP A 15 7.80 3.12 22.89
CA ASP A 15 8.75 3.95 23.62
C ASP A 15 10.14 3.28 23.65
N GLY A 16 11.14 3.95 23.09
CA GLY A 16 12.52 3.47 23.01
C GLY A 16 12.90 2.82 21.67
N ASP A 17 11.94 2.57 20.78
CA ASP A 17 12.23 2.08 19.44
C ASP A 17 12.74 3.20 18.51
N ALA A 18 13.59 2.82 17.55
CA ALA A 18 14.04 3.75 16.52
C ALA A 18 12.84 4.24 15.68
N PRO A 19 12.81 5.52 15.27
CA PRO A 19 11.76 6.03 14.41
C PRO A 19 11.79 5.31 13.06
N ARG A 20 10.61 4.93 12.58
CA ARG A 20 10.41 4.25 11.30
C ARG A 20 9.60 5.14 10.36
N HIS A 21 9.89 5.09 9.07
CA HIS A 21 9.18 5.87 8.07
C HIS A 21 8.88 5.05 6.82
N LEU A 22 7.71 5.25 6.24
CA LEU A 22 7.39 4.80 4.89
C LEU A 22 7.48 6.01 3.96
N ALA A 23 8.06 5.86 2.77
CA ALA A 23 8.17 6.97 1.82
C ALA A 23 8.07 6.52 0.38
N VAL A 24 7.46 7.35 -0.47
CA VAL A 24 7.54 7.22 -1.93
C VAL A 24 8.42 8.34 -2.45
N ILE A 25 9.52 8.00 -3.12
CA ILE A 25 10.55 8.96 -3.53
C ILE A 25 10.96 8.70 -4.97
N THR A 26 11.06 9.75 -5.78
CA THR A 26 11.80 9.73 -7.05
C THR A 26 13.24 10.19 -6.82
N GLY A 27 14.21 9.41 -7.26
CA GLY A 27 15.62 9.78 -7.10
C GLY A 27 16.58 8.89 -7.88
N GLY A 28 17.88 9.13 -7.64
CA GLY A 28 18.96 8.46 -8.37
C GLY A 28 19.17 9.02 -9.78
N GLU A 29 20.23 8.54 -10.44
CA GLU A 29 20.57 9.00 -11.80
C GLU A 29 19.55 8.58 -12.85
N ALA A 30 18.85 7.46 -12.60
CA ALA A 30 17.79 6.97 -13.47
C ALA A 30 16.44 7.69 -13.26
N GLY A 31 16.29 8.54 -12.24
CA GLY A 31 15.01 9.16 -11.91
C GLY A 31 13.93 8.15 -11.54
N GLN A 32 14.31 7.02 -10.93
CA GLN A 32 13.41 5.92 -10.59
C GLN A 32 12.55 6.28 -9.39
N THR A 33 11.26 5.96 -9.47
CA THR A 33 10.34 6.10 -8.32
C THR A 33 10.24 4.78 -7.57
N MET A 34 10.43 4.83 -6.25
CA MET A 34 10.50 3.66 -5.38
C MET A 34 9.69 3.88 -4.10
N LEU A 35 9.21 2.78 -3.53
CA LEU A 35 8.67 2.72 -2.16
C LEU A 35 9.82 2.34 -1.23
N PHE A 36 9.97 3.08 -0.15
CA PHE A 36 11.02 2.90 0.84
C PHE A 36 10.46 2.70 2.23
N LEU A 37 11.14 1.88 3.02
CA LEU A 37 10.97 1.79 4.46
C LEU A 37 12.27 2.18 5.14
N GLN A 38 12.21 3.14 6.05
CA GLN A 38 13.29 3.41 6.99
C GLN A 38 12.99 2.71 8.31
N ASP A 39 13.98 2.01 8.84
CA ASP A 39 13.98 1.44 10.17
C ASP A 39 15.33 1.66 10.87
N GLY A 40 15.57 0.93 11.98
CA GLY A 40 16.79 1.06 12.77
C GLY A 40 18.08 0.73 12.00
N ASP A 41 17.98 -0.05 10.93
CA ASP A 41 19.14 -0.47 10.12
C ASP A 41 19.39 0.44 8.91
N GLY A 42 18.42 1.29 8.56
CA GLY A 42 18.55 2.29 7.50
C GLY A 42 17.36 2.34 6.56
N TRP A 43 17.60 2.79 5.33
CA TRP A 43 16.60 2.89 4.27
C TRP A 43 16.64 1.65 3.37
N HIS A 44 15.51 0.99 3.22
CA HIS A 44 15.33 -0.20 2.39
C HIS A 44 14.38 0.10 1.23
N VAL A 45 14.73 -0.33 0.02
CA VAL A 45 13.83 -0.29 -1.13
C VAL A 45 12.85 -1.47 -1.02
N LEU A 46 11.56 -1.18 -0.99
CA LEU A 46 10.51 -2.19 -0.94
C LEU A 46 9.96 -2.54 -2.31
N ALA A 47 9.71 -1.53 -3.14
CA ALA A 47 9.12 -1.71 -4.46
C ALA A 47 9.62 -0.68 -5.46
N LEU A 48 9.63 -1.06 -6.74
CA LEU A 48 9.89 -0.18 -7.86
C LEU A 48 8.57 0.11 -8.55
N PHE A 49 8.24 1.39 -8.70
CA PHE A 49 7.08 1.81 -9.48
C PHE A 49 7.40 1.78 -10.98
N GLU A 50 6.39 1.52 -11.81
CA GLU A 50 6.53 1.56 -13.27
C GLU A 50 6.99 2.95 -13.74
N ASP A 51 6.43 4.00 -13.14
CA ASP A 51 6.75 5.39 -13.43
C ASP A 51 6.44 6.33 -12.24
N GLU A 52 6.78 7.61 -12.38
CA GLU A 52 6.52 8.62 -11.35
C GLU A 52 5.02 8.84 -11.09
N LEU A 53 4.17 8.71 -12.11
CA LEU A 53 2.73 8.88 -11.95
C LEU A 53 2.15 7.79 -11.05
N ALA A 54 2.61 6.54 -11.22
CA ALA A 54 2.26 5.41 -10.36
C ALA A 54 2.66 5.66 -8.90
N GLY A 55 3.89 6.14 -8.66
CA GLY A 55 4.34 6.48 -7.30
C GLY A 55 3.52 7.61 -6.66
N ARG A 56 3.30 8.72 -7.39
CA ARG A 56 2.46 9.83 -6.91
C ARG A 56 1.02 9.43 -6.62
N THR A 57 0.44 8.58 -7.48
CA THR A 57 -0.94 8.12 -7.30
C THR A 57 -1.02 7.17 -6.10
N THR A 58 0.00 6.35 -5.88
CA THR A 58 0.10 5.51 -4.68
C THR A 58 0.16 6.36 -3.42
N ALA A 59 1.03 7.37 -3.39
CA ALA A 59 1.15 8.27 -2.24
C ALA A 59 -0.17 8.97 -1.92
N ARG A 60 -0.83 9.56 -2.93
CA ARG A 60 -2.15 10.18 -2.76
C ARG A 60 -3.24 9.19 -2.33
N THR A 61 -3.17 7.94 -2.80
CA THR A 61 -4.14 6.91 -2.40
C THR A 61 -3.93 6.53 -0.95
N LEU A 62 -2.69 6.39 -0.50
CA LEU A 62 -2.38 6.13 0.91
C LEU A 62 -2.82 7.30 1.80
N ASP A 63 -2.56 8.55 1.41
CA ASP A 63 -3.05 9.72 2.15
C ASP A 63 -4.57 9.71 2.29
N ARG A 64 -5.31 9.41 1.20
CA ARG A 64 -6.77 9.29 1.26
C ARG A 64 -7.22 8.13 2.13
N LEU A 65 -6.53 7.00 2.08
CA LEU A 65 -6.83 5.85 2.95
C LEU A 65 -6.66 6.21 4.43
N LEU A 66 -5.64 7.00 4.79
CA LEU A 66 -5.40 7.47 6.16
C LEU A 66 -6.38 8.57 6.59
N GLN A 67 -6.99 9.27 5.65
CA GLN A 67 -8.02 10.30 5.90
C GLN A 67 -9.44 9.74 5.88
N ALA A 68 -9.63 8.50 5.44
CA ALA A 68 -10.93 7.87 5.35
C ALA A 68 -11.58 7.76 6.73
N ARG A 69 -12.91 7.95 6.78
CA ARG A 69 -13.68 7.84 8.02
C ARG A 69 -13.65 6.41 8.56
N THR A 70 -13.70 5.44 7.66
CA THR A 70 -13.48 4.03 7.99
C THR A 70 -12.74 3.35 6.85
N TYR A 71 -12.21 2.17 7.12
CA TYR A 71 -11.59 1.33 6.11
C TYR A 71 -11.92 -0.13 6.37
N LEU A 72 -11.90 -0.91 5.28
CA LEU A 72 -11.93 -2.36 5.31
C LEU A 72 -10.55 -2.89 4.89
N ARG A 73 -10.03 -3.84 5.68
CA ARG A 73 -8.90 -4.68 5.29
C ARG A 73 -9.46 -6.02 4.85
N MET A 74 -9.27 -6.38 3.60
CA MET A 74 -9.80 -7.58 2.95
C MET A 74 -8.67 -8.45 2.42
N GLY A 75 -8.99 -9.69 2.08
CA GLY A 75 -8.01 -10.70 1.66
C GLY A 75 -7.46 -11.49 2.84
N GLY A 76 -6.27 -12.05 2.68
CA GLY A 76 -5.63 -12.91 3.68
C GLY A 76 -4.84 -12.17 4.76
N ALA A 77 -4.26 -12.95 5.66
CA ALA A 77 -3.32 -12.45 6.65
C ALA A 77 -1.96 -12.12 6.00
N ASP A 78 -1.55 -12.92 5.01
CA ASP A 78 -0.29 -12.79 4.27
C ASP A 78 -0.50 -12.35 2.81
N VAL A 79 0.56 -11.77 2.21
CA VAL A 79 0.57 -11.34 0.81
C VAL A 79 0.42 -12.49 -0.20
N LEU A 80 0.70 -13.74 0.20
CA LEU A 80 0.55 -14.91 -0.67
C LEU A 80 -0.79 -15.64 -0.50
N ASP A 81 -1.62 -15.21 0.45
CA ASP A 81 -2.87 -15.90 0.77
C ASP A 81 -3.88 -15.78 -0.38
N GLY A 82 -4.67 -16.84 -0.58
CA GLY A 82 -5.77 -16.86 -1.55
C GLY A 82 -5.31 -16.63 -2.99
N ALA A 83 -4.07 -16.99 -3.34
CA ALA A 83 -3.48 -16.83 -4.67
C ALA A 83 -4.34 -17.42 -5.82
N ASP A 84 -5.19 -18.39 -5.49
CA ASP A 84 -6.14 -19.09 -6.36
C ASP A 84 -7.59 -18.57 -6.28
N THR A 85 -7.82 -17.46 -5.59
CA THR A 85 -9.13 -16.84 -5.40
C THR A 85 -9.30 -15.58 -6.25
N ASP A 86 -10.52 -15.05 -6.32
CA ASP A 86 -10.81 -13.79 -7.01
C ASP A 86 -10.24 -12.55 -6.27
N ARG A 87 -9.81 -12.71 -5.00
CA ARG A 87 -9.21 -11.64 -4.19
C ARG A 87 -7.95 -12.10 -3.44
N PRO A 88 -6.83 -12.37 -4.15
CA PRO A 88 -5.59 -12.80 -3.53
C PRO A 88 -4.88 -11.67 -2.77
N GLY A 89 -4.04 -12.00 -1.79
CA GLY A 89 -3.20 -11.06 -1.06
C GLY A 89 -3.97 -10.18 -0.07
N VAL A 90 -3.58 -8.90 0.05
CA VAL A 90 -4.09 -7.96 1.05
C VAL A 90 -4.56 -6.67 0.39
N GLU A 91 -5.81 -6.30 0.66
CA GLU A 91 -6.44 -5.12 0.12
C GLU A 91 -6.92 -4.20 1.24
N TRP A 92 -6.71 -2.89 1.07
CA TRP A 92 -7.34 -1.86 1.88
C TRP A 92 -8.26 -1.01 1.03
N ALA A 93 -9.47 -0.77 1.54
CA ALA A 93 -10.46 0.11 0.93
C ALA A 93 -10.93 1.13 1.98
N GLY A 94 -10.74 2.41 1.71
CA GLY A 94 -11.17 3.53 2.55
C GLY A 94 -12.49 4.13 2.07
N TYR A 95 -13.33 4.54 3.02
CA TYR A 95 -14.67 5.09 2.79
C TYR A 95 -14.87 6.40 3.56
N ASP A 96 -15.61 7.33 2.97
CA ASP A 96 -16.05 8.60 3.59
C ASP A 96 -17.20 8.41 4.59
N ARG A 97 -17.95 7.33 4.44
CA ARG A 97 -19.04 6.90 5.32
C ARG A 97 -18.75 5.55 5.94
N GLU A 98 -19.32 5.31 7.12
CA GLU A 98 -19.36 3.97 7.69
C GLU A 98 -20.34 3.13 6.86
N PRO A 99 -19.90 2.04 6.19
CA PRO A 99 -20.81 1.18 5.45
C PRO A 99 -21.67 0.40 6.45
N GLU A 100 -22.94 0.22 6.15
CA GLU A 100 -23.79 -0.65 6.94
C GLU A 100 -23.35 -2.12 6.73
N GLU A 101 -23.47 -2.97 7.75
CA GLU A 101 -23.08 -4.39 7.66
C GLU A 101 -23.77 -5.10 6.47
N GLU A 102 -25.01 -4.69 6.19
CA GLU A 102 -25.80 -5.18 5.06
C GLU A 102 -25.23 -4.75 3.69
N ASP A 103 -24.58 -3.58 3.59
CA ASP A 103 -23.94 -3.09 2.36
C ASP A 103 -22.67 -3.91 2.03
N VAL A 104 -21.89 -4.27 3.05
CA VAL A 104 -20.67 -5.07 2.91
C VAL A 104 -21.00 -6.52 2.56
N VAL A 105 -22.00 -7.11 3.23
CA VAL A 105 -22.45 -8.49 2.97
C VAL A 105 -23.10 -8.62 1.59
N ALA A 106 -23.90 -7.63 1.18
CA ALA A 106 -24.60 -7.66 -0.10
C ALA A 106 -23.75 -7.21 -1.30
N GLN A 107 -22.49 -6.79 -1.08
CA GLN A 107 -21.64 -6.16 -2.11
C GLN A 107 -22.36 -5.01 -2.84
N ARG A 108 -23.22 -4.25 -2.12
CA ARG A 108 -23.88 -3.09 -2.71
C ARG A 108 -22.80 -2.03 -2.93
N ASP A 109 -22.72 -1.50 -4.15
CA ASP A 109 -21.72 -0.52 -4.59
C ASP A 109 -21.60 0.66 -3.61
N VAL A 110 -20.66 0.55 -2.68
CA VAL A 110 -20.05 1.68 -2.00
C VAL A 110 -18.68 1.79 -2.63
N ASP A 111 -18.53 2.68 -3.61
CA ASP A 111 -17.25 2.90 -4.25
C ASP A 111 -16.26 3.45 -3.20
N PRO A 112 -15.14 2.76 -2.93
CA PRO A 112 -14.15 3.26 -1.98
C PRO A 112 -13.45 4.49 -2.55
N GLU A 113 -13.22 5.50 -1.70
CA GLU A 113 -12.49 6.72 -2.07
C GLU A 113 -11.00 6.45 -2.35
N ALA A 114 -10.47 5.42 -1.69
CA ALA A 114 -9.11 4.95 -1.80
C ALA A 114 -9.08 3.44 -1.76
N ARG A 115 -8.39 2.82 -2.72
CA ARG A 115 -8.19 1.37 -2.75
C ARG A 115 -6.75 1.04 -3.11
N LEU A 116 -6.11 0.28 -2.24
CA LEU A 116 -4.73 -0.16 -2.35
C LEU A 116 -4.69 -1.69 -2.23
N TRP A 117 -4.01 -2.36 -3.16
CA TRP A 117 -4.00 -3.82 -3.18
C TRP A 117 -2.60 -4.37 -3.40
N VAL A 118 -2.08 -5.12 -2.42
CA VAL A 118 -0.85 -5.91 -2.55
C VAL A 118 -1.25 -7.35 -2.83
N LEU A 119 -0.81 -7.89 -3.96
CA LEU A 119 -1.25 -9.20 -4.42
C LEU A 119 -0.12 -9.98 -5.09
N PRO A 120 -0.11 -11.32 -4.97
CA PRO A 120 0.85 -12.15 -5.67
C PRO A 120 0.53 -12.13 -7.17
N SER A 121 1.57 -12.25 -7.97
CA SER A 121 1.45 -12.61 -9.38
C SER A 121 0.84 -14.01 -9.51
N THR A 122 0.23 -14.28 -10.67
CA THR A 122 -0.36 -15.59 -10.99
C THR A 122 0.65 -16.73 -10.99
N ASP A 123 1.94 -16.44 -11.16
CA ASP A 123 3.04 -17.40 -11.05
C ASP A 123 3.54 -17.60 -9.59
N GLY A 124 3.02 -16.82 -8.64
CA GLY A 124 3.41 -16.84 -7.23
C GLY A 124 4.85 -16.39 -6.94
N ALA A 125 5.61 -15.98 -7.97
CA ALA A 125 7.03 -15.68 -7.86
C ALA A 125 7.29 -14.21 -7.55
N THR A 126 6.32 -13.34 -7.83
CA THR A 126 6.43 -11.89 -7.64
C THR A 126 5.20 -11.36 -6.92
N VAL A 127 5.36 -10.22 -6.24
CA VAL A 127 4.25 -9.52 -5.59
C VAL A 127 4.15 -8.14 -6.20
N GLY A 128 2.93 -7.74 -6.56
CA GLY A 128 2.62 -6.47 -7.17
C GLY A 128 1.82 -5.56 -6.27
N LEU A 129 1.86 -4.26 -6.57
CA LEU A 129 0.95 -3.26 -6.03
C LEU A 129 -0.03 -2.83 -7.12
N LYS A 130 -1.33 -2.92 -6.84
CA LYS A 130 -2.42 -2.44 -7.70
C LYS A 130 -3.18 -1.30 -7.04
N LEU A 131 -3.64 -0.39 -7.90
CA LEU A 131 -4.57 0.68 -7.56
C LEU A 131 -5.81 0.53 -8.44
N PRO A 132 -6.91 -0.04 -7.91
CA PRO A 132 -8.15 -0.24 -8.67
C PRO A 132 -8.76 1.04 -9.28
N GLY A 133 -8.35 2.23 -8.81
CA GLY A 133 -8.72 3.54 -9.39
C GLY A 133 -7.70 4.15 -10.37
N HIS A 134 -6.61 3.47 -10.71
CA HIS A 134 -5.60 3.96 -11.66
C HIS A 134 -5.98 3.64 -13.11
N PRO A 135 -5.60 4.45 -14.13
CA PRO A 135 -5.87 4.14 -15.53
C PRO A 135 -5.37 2.76 -15.98
N ARG A 136 -4.29 2.26 -15.33
CA ARG A 136 -3.73 0.92 -15.52
C ARG A 136 -4.20 -0.11 -14.47
N HIS A 137 -5.36 0.05 -13.84
CA HIS A 137 -5.85 -0.80 -12.74
C HIS A 137 -5.88 -2.32 -13.02
N ARG A 138 -5.82 -2.73 -14.29
CA ARG A 138 -5.72 -4.15 -14.68
C ARG A 138 -4.36 -4.75 -14.32
N ASP A 139 -3.30 -3.95 -14.34
CA ASP A 139 -1.91 -4.38 -14.13
C ASP A 139 -1.35 -3.84 -12.81
N ALA A 140 -0.32 -4.51 -12.29
CA ALA A 140 0.44 -3.99 -11.16
C ALA A 140 1.20 -2.72 -11.59
N ILE A 141 1.10 -1.66 -10.79
CA ILE A 141 1.75 -0.36 -11.02
C ILE A 141 3.11 -0.25 -10.30
N ALA A 142 3.41 -1.23 -9.46
CA ALA A 142 4.70 -1.40 -8.79
C ALA A 142 4.97 -2.89 -8.59
N GLN A 143 6.24 -3.25 -8.58
CA GLN A 143 6.71 -4.59 -8.25
C GLN A 143 7.55 -4.53 -6.99
N PHE A 144 7.24 -5.39 -6.02
CA PHE A 144 8.06 -5.54 -4.82
C PHE A 144 9.35 -6.27 -5.14
N VAL A 145 10.44 -5.89 -4.47
CA VAL A 145 11.77 -6.50 -4.71
C VAL A 145 11.78 -7.99 -4.35
N ASP A 146 11.02 -8.37 -3.33
CA ASP A 146 10.74 -9.74 -2.93
C ASP A 146 9.48 -9.82 -2.03
N VAL A 147 9.13 -11.03 -1.59
CA VAL A 147 7.99 -11.30 -0.70
C VAL A 147 8.18 -10.66 0.69
N ALA A 148 9.41 -10.61 1.22
CA ALA A 148 9.67 -10.04 2.53
C ALA A 148 9.45 -8.51 2.52
N ALA A 149 9.87 -7.84 1.46
CA ALA A 149 9.60 -6.43 1.21
C ALA A 149 8.09 -6.15 1.06
N ALA A 150 7.36 -7.02 0.38
CA ALA A 150 5.90 -6.92 0.30
C ALA A 150 5.24 -7.04 1.68
N ARG A 151 5.66 -8.03 2.50
CA ARG A 151 5.18 -8.17 3.89
C ARG A 151 5.52 -6.97 4.76
N ALA A 152 6.73 -6.42 4.62
CA ALA A 152 7.15 -5.23 5.34
C ALA A 152 6.31 -4.01 4.95
N ALA A 153 5.95 -3.87 3.66
CA ALA A 153 5.04 -2.85 3.19
C ALA A 153 3.64 -3.01 3.77
N VAL A 154 3.08 -4.23 3.77
CA VAL A 154 1.78 -4.54 4.39
C VAL A 154 1.79 -4.16 5.87
N ALA A 155 2.80 -4.60 6.62
CA ALA A 155 2.91 -4.29 8.04
C ALA A 155 3.04 -2.78 8.30
N ALA A 156 3.75 -2.05 7.44
CA ALA A 156 3.82 -0.59 7.53
C ALA A 156 2.47 0.07 7.27
N VAL A 157 1.75 -0.34 6.23
CA VAL A 157 0.41 0.20 5.93
C VAL A 157 -0.57 -0.14 7.07
N ASP A 158 -0.59 -1.38 7.54
CA ASP A 158 -1.41 -1.83 8.67
C ASP A 158 -1.15 -0.99 9.94
N ALA A 159 0.12 -0.68 10.23
CA ALA A 159 0.48 0.18 11.34
C ALA A 159 -0.01 1.64 11.16
N LEU A 160 0.09 2.19 9.94
CA LEU A 160 -0.39 3.55 9.65
C LEU A 160 -1.92 3.64 9.78
N VAL A 161 -2.67 2.74 9.15
CA VAL A 161 -4.14 2.77 9.19
C VAL A 161 -4.66 2.43 10.59
N GLY A 162 -3.97 1.57 11.34
CA GLY A 162 -4.32 1.25 12.72
C GLY A 162 -4.14 2.45 13.68
N ALA A 163 -3.12 3.27 13.46
CA ALA A 163 -2.86 4.47 14.27
C ALA A 163 -3.66 5.70 13.86
N ALA A 164 -4.23 5.72 12.65
CA ALA A 164 -5.08 6.81 12.17
C ALA A 164 -6.46 6.84 12.85
N ARG A 165 -6.82 5.82 13.65
CA ARG A 165 -8.10 5.78 14.38
C ARG A 165 -8.03 6.58 15.69
N PRO A 166 -9.00 7.48 15.96
CA PRO A 166 -9.13 8.16 17.25
C PRO A 166 -9.50 7.21 18.39
#